data_AF-A0ABD0JRD3-F1
#
_entry.id   AF-A0ABD0JRD3-F1
#
_cell.length_a   1.000
_cell.length_b   1.000
_cell.length_c   1.000
_cell.angle_alpha   90.00
_cell.angle_beta   90.00
_cell.angle_gamma   90.00
#
_symmetry.space_group_name_H-M   'P 1'
#
loop_
_entity.id
_entity.type
_entity.pdbx_description
1 polymer ?
#
loop_
_entity_poly.entity_id
_entity_poly.type
_entity_poly.pdbx_seq_one_letter_code
_entity_poly.pdbx_strand_id
1 'polypeptide(L)'
;MVLRVQSLTNIKTWETFNDHGHDDDNSLFSNGASRGCMYKSSYLPCNQHFRSRILDNWSAYNIDTVRVSVYLHGLEKQYVEFNGRGSNYLNWFSRDRIISSSWHDLRTEPQNYFSIKGDDETRWNIGRRFFINRNYGGCPHDRGWLIVLDEPDVCSWAGVRDYPVILYSKRSTNVYWNSGNDVGRADALIVTVKVRD
;
A
#
# COMPACT_ATOMS: atom_id res chain seq x y z
N MET A 1 -8.49 6.88 -9.21
CA MET A 1 -7.63 6.41 -8.10
C MET A 1 -8.54 6.15 -6.92
N VAL A 2 -8.28 5.14 -6.09
CA VAL A 2 -9.10 4.89 -4.88
C VAL A 2 -8.38 5.20 -3.58
N LEU A 3 -7.05 5.06 -3.56
CA LEU A 3 -6.22 5.39 -2.40
C LEU A 3 -4.84 5.88 -2.86
N ARG A 4 -4.30 6.87 -2.16
CA ARG A 4 -2.87 7.17 -2.12
C ARG A 4 -2.41 7.17 -0.68
N VAL A 5 -1.41 6.35 -0.38
CA VAL A 5 -0.61 6.46 0.83
C VAL A 5 0.62 7.28 0.47
N GLN A 6 0.85 8.35 1.21
CA GLN A 6 2.02 9.22 1.06
C GLN A 6 2.93 8.97 2.25
N SER A 7 4.22 8.71 2.03
CA SER A 7 5.13 8.47 3.15
C SER A 7 5.44 9.75 3.94
N LEU A 8 5.83 9.58 5.20
CA LEU A 8 6.34 10.63 6.10
C LEU A 8 5.34 11.77 6.37
N THR A 9 4.04 11.48 6.40
CA THR A 9 2.97 12.48 6.64
C THR A 9 2.55 12.60 8.10
N ASN A 10 2.97 11.67 8.96
CA ASN A 10 2.47 11.44 10.31
C ASN A 10 0.95 11.19 10.38
N ILE A 11 0.36 10.68 9.30
CA ILE A 11 -1.04 10.26 9.20
C ILE A 11 -1.04 8.74 9.01
N LYS A 12 -1.79 7.99 9.82
CA LYS A 12 -1.81 6.53 9.73
C LYS A 12 -2.57 6.06 8.49
N THR A 13 -1.97 5.15 7.73
CA THR A 13 -2.58 4.53 6.54
C THR A 13 -3.89 3.85 6.88
N TRP A 14 -3.92 3.07 7.97
CA TRP A 14 -5.11 2.30 8.36
C TRP A 14 -6.29 3.18 8.74
N GLU A 15 -6.03 4.31 9.41
CA GLU A 15 -7.07 5.27 9.77
C GLU A 15 -7.67 5.90 8.52
N THR A 16 -6.84 6.43 7.61
CA THR A 16 -7.33 6.97 6.35
C THR A 16 -8.06 5.92 5.51
N PHE A 17 -7.57 4.69 5.46
CA PHE A 17 -8.23 3.64 4.67
C PHE A 17 -9.65 3.35 5.16
N ASN A 18 -9.86 3.30 6.48
CA ASN A 18 -11.15 2.97 7.10
C ASN A 18 -11.97 4.19 7.55
N ASP A 19 -11.59 5.40 7.13
CA ASP A 19 -12.31 6.63 7.47
C ASP A 19 -13.63 6.73 6.69
N HIS A 20 -14.63 5.99 7.14
CA HIS A 20 -15.94 5.90 6.49
C HIS A 20 -16.67 7.24 6.52
N GLY A 21 -17.17 7.67 5.35
CA GLY A 21 -17.88 8.95 5.22
C GLY A 21 -16.97 10.15 4.94
N HIS A 22 -15.65 9.93 4.86
CA HIS A 22 -14.69 10.92 4.37
C HIS A 22 -14.22 10.58 2.95
N ASP A 23 -14.25 11.57 2.04
CA ASP A 23 -13.71 11.43 0.68
C ASP A 23 -12.98 12.70 0.22
N ASP A 24 -11.84 12.49 -0.46
CA ASP A 24 -10.99 13.54 -1.02
C ASP A 24 -11.29 13.83 -2.50
N ASP A 25 -12.19 13.06 -3.13
CA ASP A 25 -12.52 13.20 -4.55
C ASP A 25 -13.56 14.31 -4.83
N ASN A 26 -14.04 15.01 -3.80
CA ASN A 26 -14.87 16.19 -3.96
C ASN A 26 -14.05 17.41 -4.44
N SER A 27 -14.07 17.63 -5.75
CA SER A 27 -13.27 18.66 -6.42
C SER A 27 -13.59 20.10 -5.99
N LEU A 28 -14.81 20.37 -5.51
CA LEU A 28 -15.30 21.72 -5.17
C LEU A 28 -14.58 22.35 -3.97
N PHE A 29 -13.97 21.53 -3.10
CA PHE A 29 -13.28 21.99 -1.89
C PHE A 29 -11.79 21.61 -1.87
N SER A 30 -11.29 20.99 -2.95
CA SER A 30 -9.92 20.52 -3.02
C SER A 30 -8.91 21.66 -3.25
N ASN A 31 -7.94 21.80 -2.35
CA ASN A 31 -6.81 22.71 -2.49
C ASN A 31 -5.78 22.15 -3.52
N GLY A 32 -4.74 22.92 -3.83
CA GLY A 32 -3.71 22.51 -4.80
C GLY A 32 -2.98 21.21 -4.43
N ALA A 33 -2.75 20.95 -3.13
CA ALA A 33 -2.10 19.73 -2.66
C ALA A 33 -3.01 18.50 -2.82
N SER A 34 -4.30 18.62 -2.48
CA SER A 34 -5.28 17.54 -2.69
C SER A 34 -5.44 17.19 -4.18
N ARG A 35 -5.41 18.20 -5.07
CA ARG A 35 -5.38 17.97 -6.52
C ARG A 35 -4.08 17.28 -6.97
N GLY A 36 -2.94 17.65 -6.41
CA GLY A 36 -1.67 16.96 -6.66
C GLY A 36 -1.71 15.48 -6.25
N CYS A 37 -2.34 15.20 -5.11
CA CYS A 37 -2.55 13.83 -4.63
C CYS A 37 -3.47 13.02 -5.55
N MET A 38 -4.61 13.58 -5.94
CA MET A 38 -5.62 12.94 -6.79
C MET A 38 -5.13 12.68 -8.22
N TYR A 39 -4.56 13.70 -8.89
CA TYR A 39 -4.19 13.62 -10.31
C TYR A 39 -2.79 13.05 -10.55
N LYS A 40 -2.03 12.68 -9.51
CA LYS A 40 -0.62 12.28 -9.62
C LYS A 40 0.22 13.33 -10.37
N SER A 41 -0.08 14.60 -10.16
CA SER A 41 0.58 15.71 -10.87
C SER A 41 2.04 15.82 -10.41
N SER A 42 2.97 15.96 -11.35
CA SER A 42 4.36 16.31 -11.06
C SER A 42 4.54 17.80 -10.72
N TYR A 43 3.54 18.63 -11.01
CA TYR A 43 3.59 20.09 -10.82
C TYR A 43 2.94 20.57 -9.53
N LEU A 44 2.07 19.75 -8.94
CA LEU A 44 1.41 20.07 -7.68
C LEU A 44 1.98 19.17 -6.58
N PRO A 45 2.28 19.73 -5.39
CA PRO A 45 2.77 18.92 -4.29
C PRO A 45 1.70 17.92 -3.84
N CYS A 46 2.13 16.82 -3.23
CA CYS A 46 1.24 15.96 -2.46
C CYS A 46 1.96 15.55 -1.18
N ASN A 47 1.42 15.96 -0.05
CA ASN A 47 1.96 15.75 1.30
C ASN A 47 0.93 15.11 2.24
N GLN A 48 -0.12 14.51 1.68
CA GLN A 48 -1.19 13.87 2.42
C GLN A 48 -1.61 12.58 1.72
N HIS A 49 -2.38 11.77 2.43
CA HIS A 49 -3.06 10.64 1.80
C HIS A 49 -4.20 11.15 0.89
N PHE A 50 -4.69 10.27 0.04
CA PHE A 50 -5.91 10.49 -0.73
C PHE A 50 -6.81 9.27 -0.55
N ARG A 51 -8.09 9.49 -0.32
CA ARG A 51 -9.13 8.46 -0.18
C ARG A 51 -10.33 8.80 -1.05
N SER A 52 -10.77 7.84 -1.87
CA SER A 52 -11.98 8.01 -2.70
C SER A 52 -13.22 7.44 -2.02
N ARG A 53 -14.38 8.05 -2.32
CA ARG A 53 -15.72 7.52 -1.96
C ARG A 53 -16.00 6.11 -2.46
N ILE A 54 -15.23 5.62 -3.45
CA ILE A 54 -15.31 4.25 -3.95
C ILE A 54 -15.06 3.24 -2.83
N LEU A 55 -14.21 3.55 -1.84
CA LEU A 55 -13.95 2.64 -0.72
C LEU A 55 -15.20 2.40 0.13
N ASP A 56 -16.01 3.43 0.37
CA ASP A 56 -17.28 3.30 1.12
C ASP A 56 -18.37 2.60 0.31
N ASN A 57 -18.35 2.79 -1.00
CA ASN A 57 -19.41 2.32 -1.88
C ASN A 57 -18.93 1.17 -2.79
N TRP A 58 -17.94 0.39 -2.33
CA TRP A 58 -17.23 -0.58 -3.17
C TRP A 58 -18.16 -1.52 -3.93
N SER A 59 -19.18 -2.06 -3.26
CA SER A 59 -20.16 -2.98 -3.86
C SER A 59 -21.08 -2.34 -4.89
N ALA A 60 -21.19 -1.01 -4.91
CA ALA A 60 -21.95 -0.27 -5.92
C ALA A 60 -21.16 -0.13 -7.23
N TYR A 61 -19.85 -0.38 -7.22
CA TYR A 61 -19.02 -0.32 -8.41
C TYR A 61 -18.73 -1.72 -8.94
N ASN A 62 -18.87 -1.90 -10.26
CA ASN A 62 -18.49 -3.12 -10.97
C ASN A 62 -16.96 -3.20 -11.15
N ILE A 63 -16.22 -3.34 -10.06
CA ILE A 63 -14.75 -3.37 -10.08
C ILE A 63 -14.25 -4.59 -10.88
N ASP A 64 -13.52 -4.35 -11.95
CA ASP A 64 -12.91 -5.37 -12.82
C ASP A 64 -11.53 -5.76 -12.29
N THR A 65 -10.64 -4.77 -12.19
CA THR A 65 -9.27 -4.96 -11.70
C THR A 65 -8.90 -3.90 -10.68
N VAL A 66 -8.00 -4.27 -9.75
CA VAL A 66 -7.38 -3.37 -8.78
C VAL A 66 -5.88 -3.45 -8.97
N ARG A 67 -5.20 -2.31 -9.06
CA ARG A 67 -3.73 -2.24 -9.16
C ARG A 67 -3.18 -1.50 -7.96
N VAL A 68 -2.18 -2.10 -7.32
CA VAL A 68 -1.33 -1.48 -6.31
C VAL A 68 0.01 -1.19 -6.95
N SER A 69 0.43 0.06 -6.87
CA SER A 69 1.66 0.55 -7.47
C SER A 69 2.50 1.31 -6.46
N VAL A 70 3.79 1.00 -6.41
CA VAL A 70 4.77 1.67 -5.53
C VAL A 70 5.53 2.70 -6.36
N TYR A 71 5.58 3.95 -5.89
CA TYR A 71 6.21 5.07 -6.59
C TYR A 71 7.40 5.64 -5.81
N LEU A 72 8.51 5.86 -6.52
CA LEU A 72 9.68 6.57 -6.02
C LEU A 72 10.13 7.59 -7.07
N HIS A 73 10.21 8.85 -6.67
CA HIS A 73 10.54 9.99 -7.51
C HIS A 73 9.63 10.10 -8.75
N GLY A 74 8.33 9.89 -8.54
CA GLY A 74 7.31 9.94 -9.60
C GLY A 74 7.31 8.74 -10.57
N LEU A 75 8.22 7.77 -10.41
CA LEU A 75 8.31 6.59 -11.26
C LEU A 75 7.72 5.36 -10.56
N GLU A 76 6.89 4.59 -11.27
CA GLU A 76 6.41 3.29 -10.79
C GLU A 76 7.60 2.32 -10.70
N LYS A 77 7.81 1.72 -9.53
CA LYS A 77 8.93 0.80 -9.27
C LYS A 77 8.49 -0.65 -9.19
N GLN A 78 7.34 -0.91 -8.58
CA GLN A 78 6.76 -2.25 -8.45
C GLN A 78 5.25 -2.16 -8.51
N TYR A 79 4.61 -3.25 -8.93
CA TYR A 79 3.16 -3.35 -8.95
C TYR A 79 2.64 -4.76 -8.68
N VAL A 80 1.38 -4.81 -8.26
CA VAL A 80 0.56 -6.02 -8.26
C VAL A 80 -0.82 -5.64 -8.80
N GLU A 81 -1.31 -6.40 -9.77
CA GLU A 81 -2.67 -6.31 -10.26
C GLU A 81 -3.50 -7.48 -9.75
N PHE A 82 -4.73 -7.19 -9.34
CA PHE A 82 -5.65 -8.10 -8.70
C PHE A 82 -6.99 -8.14 -9.45
N ASN A 83 -7.65 -9.29 -9.38
CA ASN A 83 -9.03 -9.49 -9.79
C ASN A 83 -9.96 -8.84 -8.76
N GLY A 84 -10.60 -7.74 -9.17
CA GLY A 84 -11.54 -6.99 -8.34
C GLY A 84 -12.97 -7.55 -8.35
N ARG A 85 -13.28 -8.48 -9.25
CA ARG A 85 -14.66 -8.99 -9.41
C ARG A 85 -15.12 -9.73 -8.16
N GLY A 86 -16.32 -9.41 -7.69
CA GLY A 86 -16.89 -10.00 -6.48
C GLY A 86 -16.02 -9.81 -5.23
N SER A 87 -15.16 -8.79 -5.21
CA SER A 87 -14.42 -8.39 -4.01
C SER A 87 -15.23 -7.43 -3.15
N ASN A 88 -14.79 -7.27 -1.91
CA ASN A 88 -15.13 -6.11 -1.09
C ASN A 88 -13.88 -5.23 -0.92
N TYR A 89 -14.05 -4.06 -0.30
CA TYR A 89 -12.97 -3.08 -0.13
C TYR A 89 -11.74 -3.62 0.65
N LEU A 90 -11.84 -4.75 1.36
CA LEU A 90 -10.72 -5.34 2.11
C LEU A 90 -10.09 -6.56 1.42
N ASN A 91 -10.89 -7.43 0.79
CA ASN A 91 -10.45 -8.75 0.36
C ASN A 91 -9.87 -8.79 -1.06
N TRP A 92 -9.96 -7.70 -1.82
CA TRP A 92 -9.35 -7.60 -3.16
C TRP A 92 -7.83 -7.77 -3.12
N PHE A 93 -7.19 -7.35 -2.02
CA PHE A 93 -5.76 -7.49 -1.79
C PHE A 93 -5.46 -8.85 -1.14
N SER A 94 -5.45 -9.89 -1.95
CA SER A 94 -5.19 -11.27 -1.51
C SER A 94 -4.47 -12.08 -2.57
N ARG A 95 -3.74 -13.11 -2.13
CA ARG A 95 -2.94 -14.00 -3.00
C ARG A 95 -3.78 -14.59 -4.14
N ASP A 96 -4.96 -15.10 -3.84
CA ASP A 96 -5.82 -15.81 -4.80
C ASP A 96 -6.41 -14.89 -5.87
N ARG A 97 -6.32 -13.57 -5.66
CA ARG A 97 -6.79 -12.57 -6.61
C ARG A 97 -5.71 -12.01 -7.50
N ILE A 98 -4.43 -12.38 -7.34
CA ILE A 98 -3.37 -11.85 -8.21
C ILE A 98 -3.68 -12.20 -9.69
N ILE A 99 -3.56 -11.20 -10.56
CA ILE A 99 -3.59 -11.31 -12.03
C ILE A 99 -2.18 -11.17 -12.59
N SER A 100 -1.41 -10.19 -12.13
CA SER A 100 -0.02 -10.00 -12.56
C SER A 100 0.77 -9.26 -11.48
N SER A 101 2.09 -9.37 -11.51
CA SER A 101 2.97 -8.63 -10.61
C SER A 101 4.35 -8.46 -11.26
N SER A 102 5.05 -7.41 -10.86
CA SER A 102 6.48 -7.25 -11.13
C SER A 102 7.36 -8.21 -10.32
N TRP A 103 6.84 -8.81 -9.25
CA TRP A 103 7.49 -9.89 -8.51
C TRP A 103 7.05 -11.26 -9.04
N HIS A 104 7.95 -11.99 -9.69
CA HIS A 104 7.60 -13.24 -10.38
C HIS A 104 7.34 -14.41 -9.42
N ASP A 105 7.90 -14.36 -8.21
CA ASP A 105 7.78 -15.39 -7.18
C ASP A 105 6.55 -15.18 -6.27
N LEU A 106 5.84 -14.06 -6.42
CA LEU A 106 4.75 -13.65 -5.53
C LEU A 106 3.61 -14.66 -5.46
N ARG A 107 3.36 -15.40 -6.55
CA ARG A 107 2.32 -16.44 -6.61
C ARG A 107 2.78 -17.79 -6.09
N THR A 108 4.08 -18.05 -6.10
CA THR A 108 4.64 -19.40 -5.89
C THR A 108 5.23 -19.58 -4.51
N GLU A 109 5.87 -18.56 -3.96
CA GLU A 109 6.42 -18.60 -2.61
C GLU A 109 5.33 -18.68 -1.54
N PRO A 110 5.63 -19.14 -0.32
CA PRO A 110 4.73 -19.05 0.82
C PRO A 110 4.55 -17.59 1.27
N GLN A 111 3.41 -17.29 1.89
CA GLN A 111 3.15 -16.01 2.55
C GLN A 111 2.48 -16.27 3.90
N ASN A 112 3.08 -15.77 4.97
CA ASN A 112 2.43 -15.77 6.29
C ASN A 112 1.49 -14.57 6.47
N TYR A 113 1.68 -13.49 5.71
CA TYR A 113 0.75 -12.35 5.65
C TYR A 113 0.55 -11.88 4.20
N PHE A 114 -0.71 -11.63 3.86
CA PHE A 114 -1.13 -11.00 2.61
C PHE A 114 -2.48 -10.32 2.83
N SER A 115 -2.49 -9.11 3.39
CA SER A 115 -3.73 -8.36 3.62
C SER A 115 -3.48 -6.85 3.80
N ILE A 116 -4.56 -6.06 3.65
CA ILE A 116 -4.52 -4.61 3.87
C ILE A 116 -4.28 -4.28 5.34
N LYS A 117 -5.02 -4.94 6.25
CA LYS A 117 -4.84 -4.78 7.70
C LYS A 117 -3.44 -5.23 8.14
N GLY A 118 -2.91 -6.26 7.48
CA GLY A 118 -1.60 -6.85 7.69
C GLY A 118 -1.40 -7.37 9.11
N ASP A 119 -0.25 -7.07 9.71
CA ASP A 119 0.11 -7.45 11.08
C ASP A 119 -0.08 -6.24 12.00
N ASP A 120 -0.91 -6.42 13.02
CA ASP A 120 -1.46 -5.34 13.84
C ASP A 120 -1.49 -5.77 15.31
N GLU A 121 -0.41 -5.50 16.02
CA GLU A 121 -0.20 -5.97 17.39
C GLU A 121 0.20 -4.81 18.30
N THR A 122 -0.79 -4.37 19.08
CA THR A 122 -0.68 -3.24 20.01
C THR A 122 0.41 -3.44 21.07
N ARG A 123 0.65 -4.67 21.53
CA ARG A 123 1.65 -4.94 22.57
C ARG A 123 3.06 -4.60 22.13
N TRP A 124 3.33 -4.73 20.84
CA TRP A 124 4.66 -4.57 20.24
C TRP A 124 4.72 -3.34 19.32
N ASN A 125 3.70 -2.49 19.33
CA ASN A 125 3.54 -1.35 18.40
C ASN A 125 3.71 -1.78 16.94
N ILE A 126 3.17 -2.93 16.55
CA ILE A 126 3.27 -3.40 15.17
C ILE A 126 2.06 -2.86 14.41
N GLY A 127 2.31 -1.99 13.43
CA GLY A 127 1.30 -1.48 12.49
C GLY A 127 1.76 -1.68 11.06
N ARG A 128 1.80 -2.92 10.57
CA ARG A 128 2.25 -3.28 9.23
C ARG A 128 1.05 -3.43 8.30
N ARG A 129 0.74 -2.41 7.51
CA ARG A 129 -0.38 -2.36 6.56
C ARG A 129 0.05 -2.71 5.14
N PHE A 130 -0.93 -2.98 4.27
CA PHE A 130 -0.70 -3.37 2.86
C PHE A 130 0.47 -4.35 2.75
N PHE A 131 0.37 -5.41 3.56
CA PHE A 131 1.53 -6.18 3.95
C PHE A 131 1.55 -7.50 3.18
N ILE A 132 2.63 -7.71 2.44
CA ILE A 132 2.90 -8.95 1.72
C ILE A 132 4.23 -9.51 2.21
N ASN A 133 4.14 -10.54 3.05
CA ASN A 133 5.28 -11.11 3.77
C ASN A 133 5.38 -12.60 3.52
N ARG A 134 6.60 -13.06 3.29
CA ARG A 134 6.90 -14.46 3.02
C ARG A 134 6.84 -15.26 4.31
N ASN A 135 7.61 -14.84 5.31
CA ASN A 135 7.74 -15.50 6.60
C ASN A 135 8.26 -14.54 7.67
N TYR A 136 7.97 -14.87 8.93
CA TYR A 136 8.74 -14.38 10.06
C TYR A 136 9.80 -15.40 10.42
N GLY A 137 11.03 -14.93 10.65
CA GLY A 137 12.15 -15.73 11.13
C GLY A 137 12.89 -15.04 12.29
N GLY A 138 12.28 -14.00 12.85
CA GLY A 138 12.95 -12.98 13.66
C GLY A 138 13.51 -11.87 12.78
N CYS A 139 13.66 -10.66 13.32
CA CYS A 139 13.98 -9.46 12.52
C CYS A 139 15.11 -9.63 11.49
N PRO A 140 16.23 -10.35 11.75
CA PRO A 140 17.27 -10.57 10.74
C PRO A 140 16.89 -11.52 9.58
N HIS A 141 15.83 -12.30 9.74
CA HIS A 141 15.37 -13.34 8.82
C HIS A 141 13.94 -13.13 8.32
N ASP A 142 13.32 -12.01 8.67
CA ASP A 142 12.03 -11.60 8.12
C ASP A 142 12.19 -11.24 6.65
N ARG A 143 11.29 -11.78 5.83
CA ARG A 143 11.34 -11.65 4.37
C ARG A 143 9.99 -11.29 3.80
N GLY A 144 9.97 -10.40 2.82
CA GLY A 144 8.72 -10.01 2.17
C GLY A 144 8.93 -9.20 0.88
N TRP A 145 7.81 -8.68 0.38
CA TRP A 145 7.75 -7.93 -0.87
C TRP A 145 7.32 -6.49 -0.66
N LEU A 146 6.35 -6.25 0.23
CA LEU A 146 5.75 -4.95 0.45
C LEU A 146 5.30 -4.80 1.91
N ILE A 147 5.55 -3.64 2.49
CA ILE A 147 5.04 -3.26 3.81
C ILE A 147 4.81 -1.75 3.85
N VAL A 148 3.69 -1.35 4.44
CA VAL A 148 3.44 0.03 4.84
C VAL A 148 3.44 0.07 6.35
N LEU A 149 4.49 0.63 6.93
CA LEU A 149 4.66 0.80 8.36
C LEU A 149 3.91 2.05 8.80
N ASP A 150 2.86 1.93 9.61
CA ASP A 150 2.12 3.06 10.17
C ASP A 150 2.77 3.64 11.43
N GLU A 151 3.63 2.89 12.09
CA GLU A 151 4.22 3.23 13.38
C GLU A 151 5.57 2.50 13.59
N PRO A 152 6.34 2.85 14.65
CA PRO A 152 7.60 2.22 14.95
C PRO A 152 7.49 0.73 15.20
N ASP A 153 8.31 -0.07 14.50
CA ASP A 153 8.33 -1.52 14.65
C ASP A 153 9.38 -1.95 15.68
N VAL A 154 9.19 -3.14 16.27
CA VAL A 154 10.21 -3.80 17.10
C VAL A 154 11.49 -4.12 16.34
N CYS A 155 11.41 -4.27 15.03
CA CYS A 155 12.56 -4.59 14.20
C CYS A 155 13.34 -3.35 13.77
N SER A 156 14.65 -3.37 13.98
CA SER A 156 15.55 -2.26 13.65
C SER A 156 15.56 -1.88 12.16
N TRP A 157 15.21 -2.80 11.26
CA TRP A 157 15.10 -2.51 9.82
C TRP A 157 13.95 -1.53 9.49
N ALA A 158 12.97 -1.36 10.38
CA ALA A 158 11.85 -0.43 10.24
C ALA A 158 12.13 0.97 10.83
N GLY A 159 13.25 1.14 11.53
CA GLY A 159 13.54 2.35 12.32
C GLY A 159 13.65 3.60 11.46
N VAL A 160 12.68 4.51 11.61
CA VAL A 160 12.67 5.85 11.03
C VAL A 160 12.05 6.86 12.00
N ARG A 161 12.14 8.15 11.67
CA ARG A 161 11.58 9.22 12.51
C ARG A 161 10.11 9.50 12.25
N ASP A 162 9.68 9.48 10.98
CA ASP A 162 8.35 9.89 10.55
C ASP A 162 7.66 8.73 9.80
N TYR A 163 6.36 8.57 10.01
CA TYR A 163 5.54 7.46 9.46
C TYR A 163 4.37 8.04 8.63
N PRO A 164 3.75 7.31 7.69
CA PRO A 164 4.04 5.93 7.36
C PRO A 164 5.28 5.81 6.46
N VAL A 165 5.89 4.62 6.45
CA VAL A 165 6.98 4.28 5.53
C VAL A 165 6.60 3.09 4.68
N ILE A 166 6.85 3.22 3.39
CA ILE A 166 6.57 2.17 2.42
C ILE A 166 7.90 1.48 2.08
N LEU A 167 8.11 0.26 2.58
CA LEU A 167 9.24 -0.57 2.17
C LEU A 167 8.79 -1.58 1.12
N TYR A 168 9.65 -1.80 0.13
CA TYR A 168 9.38 -2.76 -0.93
C TYR A 168 10.65 -3.47 -1.38
N SER A 169 10.51 -4.67 -1.93
CA SER A 169 11.62 -5.34 -2.60
C SER A 169 11.96 -4.65 -3.91
N LYS A 170 13.22 -4.20 -4.08
CA LYS A 170 13.72 -3.69 -5.36
C LYS A 170 14.01 -4.80 -6.37
N ARG A 171 14.06 -6.06 -5.92
CA ARG A 171 14.28 -7.22 -6.78
C ARG A 171 12.97 -7.65 -7.45
N SER A 172 13.06 -8.59 -8.37
CA SER A 172 11.91 -9.31 -8.93
C SER A 172 11.36 -10.40 -8.00
N THR A 173 11.89 -10.51 -6.78
CA THR A 173 11.53 -11.52 -5.76
C THR A 173 11.38 -10.90 -4.37
N ASN A 174 10.98 -11.67 -3.36
CA ASN A 174 11.10 -11.24 -1.96
C ASN A 174 12.56 -10.94 -1.56
N VAL A 175 12.73 -10.13 -0.51
CA VAL A 175 14.04 -9.78 0.08
C VAL A 175 14.00 -9.99 1.59
N TYR A 176 15.17 -10.12 2.20
CA TYR A 176 15.31 -9.92 3.64
C TYR A 176 15.17 -8.44 3.97
N TRP A 177 14.35 -8.09 4.96
CA TRP A 177 14.15 -6.68 5.32
C TRP A 177 15.42 -6.01 5.87
N ASN A 178 16.35 -6.78 6.43
CA ASN A 178 17.65 -6.29 6.89
C ASN A 178 18.72 -6.14 5.78
N SER A 179 18.43 -6.55 4.54
CA SER A 179 19.44 -6.58 3.45
C SER A 179 19.87 -5.19 2.98
N GLY A 180 19.16 -4.12 3.36
CA GLY A 180 19.48 -2.71 3.10
C GLY A 180 19.49 -2.34 1.62
N ASN A 181 20.44 -2.86 0.86
CA ASN A 181 20.66 -2.58 -0.56
C ASN A 181 19.57 -3.16 -1.47
N ASP A 182 18.85 -4.21 -1.06
CA ASP A 182 17.75 -4.76 -1.85
C ASP A 182 16.38 -4.22 -1.43
N VAL A 183 16.31 -3.45 -0.33
CA VAL A 183 15.09 -2.81 0.17
C VAL A 183 14.99 -1.39 -0.39
N GLY A 184 13.83 -1.04 -0.93
CA GLY A 184 13.49 0.29 -1.37
C GLY A 184 12.59 0.99 -0.36
N ARG A 185 12.69 2.32 -0.30
CA ARG A 185 11.80 3.21 0.45
C ARG A 185 11.07 4.08 -0.56
N ALA A 186 9.75 4.02 -0.59
CA ALA A 186 8.94 4.69 -1.60
C ALA A 186 8.32 6.00 -1.08
N ASP A 187 8.02 6.90 -2.00
CA ASP A 187 7.32 8.16 -1.72
C ASP A 187 5.81 7.91 -1.58
N ALA A 188 5.26 6.99 -2.38
CA ALA A 188 3.83 6.70 -2.36
C ALA A 188 3.48 5.26 -2.74
N LEU A 189 2.38 4.78 -2.17
CA LEU A 189 1.66 3.59 -2.62
C LEU A 189 0.31 4.06 -3.15
N ILE A 190 -0.01 3.67 -4.38
CA ILE A 190 -1.22 4.12 -5.07
C ILE A 190 -2.06 2.90 -5.43
N VAL A 191 -3.34 2.97 -5.08
CA VAL A 191 -4.35 1.99 -5.48
C VAL A 191 -5.24 2.61 -6.54
N THR A 192 -5.36 1.95 -7.68
CA THR A 192 -6.28 2.31 -8.75
C THR A 192 -7.20 1.16 -9.09
N VAL A 193 -8.43 1.47 -9.48
CA VAL A 193 -9.39 0.47 -9.95
C VAL A 193 -9.75 0.74 -11.40
N LYS A 194 -10.03 -0.32 -12.14
CA LYS A 194 -10.76 -0.28 -13.41
C LYS A 194 -12.19 -0.74 -13.13
N VAL A 195 -13.16 0.07 -13.49
CA VAL A 195 -14.59 -0.28 -13.40
C VAL A 195 -15.03 -0.78 -14.77
N ARG A 196 -15.88 -1.80 -14.79
CA ARG A 196 -16.53 -2.29 -16.01
C ARG A 196 -17.82 -1.51 -16.26
N ASP A 197 -18.07 -1.18 -17.52
CA ASP A 197 -19.35 -0.63 -17.97
C ASP A 197 -20.52 -1.60 -17.73
#